data_AF-A0A0C9XDF5-F1
#
_entry.id   AF-A0A0C9XDF5-F1
#
_cell.length_a   1.000
_cell.length_b   1.000
_cell.length_c   1.000
_cell.angle_alpha   90.00
_cell.angle_beta   90.00
_cell.angle_gamma   90.00
#
_symmetry.space_group_name_H-M   'P 1'
#
loop_
_entity.id
_entity.type
_entity.pdbx_description
1 polymer ?
#
loop_
_entity_poly.entity_id
_entity_poly.type
_entity_poly.pdbx_seq_one_letter_code
_entity_poly.pdbx_strand_id
1 'polypeptide(L)'
;TVVSMGATFMHNDSDVFINPKKFNPDRWLQPNTSELEENFVPSSRGSRSCHCVNLAWADLYLILTNVFRKTDLGLFNTTCELPIISRYFYFLAQR
;
A
#
# COMPACT_ATOMS: atom_id res chain seq x y z
N THR A 1 21.90 12.01 22.78
CA THR A 1 20.61 12.42 22.20
C THR A 1 20.00 11.26 21.45
N VAL A 2 18.70 11.01 21.61
CA VAL A 2 17.96 9.98 20.87
C VAL A 2 17.16 10.66 19.77
N VAL A 3 17.19 10.11 18.56
CA VAL A 3 16.44 10.60 17.39
C VAL A 3 15.56 9.47 16.87
N SER A 4 14.33 9.78 16.47
CA SER A 4 13.36 8.83 15.92
C SER A 4 12.76 9.35 14.62
N MET A 5 12.27 8.44 13.78
CA MET A 5 11.56 8.74 12.54
C MET A 5 10.23 7.99 12.54
N GLY A 6 9.14 8.68 12.20
CA GLY A 6 7.80 8.08 12.10
C GLY A 6 7.32 8.03 10.66
N ALA A 7 7.32 6.84 10.05
CA ALA A 7 6.77 6.65 8.70
C ALA A 7 5.30 7.09 8.61
N THR A 8 4.54 6.95 9.70
CA THR A 8 3.15 7.40 9.79
C THR A 8 2.98 8.88 9.48
N PHE A 9 3.90 9.74 9.91
CA PHE A 9 3.80 11.19 9.63
C PHE A 9 4.06 11.48 8.16
N MET A 10 5.09 10.87 7.58
CA MET A 10 5.42 11.04 6.16
C MET A 10 4.32 10.48 5.23
N HIS A 11 3.78 9.29 5.53
CA HIS A 11 2.76 8.66 4.71
C HIS A 11 1.37 9.30 4.84
N ASN A 12 1.14 10.10 5.89
CA ASN A 12 -0.10 10.86 6.07
C ASN A 12 0.04 12.34 5.72
N ASP A 13 1.16 12.75 5.12
CA ASP A 13 1.34 14.10 4.62
C ASP A 13 0.42 14.32 3.41
N SER A 14 -0.49 15.28 3.52
CA SER A 14 -1.46 15.61 2.46
C SER A 14 -0.83 16.34 1.28
N ASP A 15 0.34 16.97 1.49
CA ASP A 15 1.04 17.71 0.43
C ASP A 15 1.65 16.72 -0.58
N VAL A 16 2.10 15.56 -0.09
CA VAL A 16 2.63 14.48 -0.95
C VAL A 16 1.57 13.45 -1.32
N PHE A 17 0.75 13.01 -0.36
CA PHE A 17 -0.26 11.98 -0.56
C PHE A 17 -1.67 12.58 -0.54
N ILE A 18 -2.11 13.13 -1.67
CA ILE A 18 -3.48 13.70 -1.82
C ILE A 18 -4.56 12.75 -1.29
N ASN A 19 -5.32 13.17 -0.27
CA ASN A 19 -6.27 12.31 0.46
C ASN A 19 -5.59 11.04 1.04
N PRO A 20 -4.65 11.16 2.00
CA PRO A 20 -3.76 10.06 2.40
C PRO A 20 -4.52 8.90 3.07
N LYS A 21 -5.64 9.21 3.72
CA LYS A 21 -6.52 8.21 4.38
C LYS A 21 -7.38 7.41 3.40
N LYS A 22 -7.43 7.81 2.12
CA LYS A 22 -8.19 7.11 1.09
C LYS A 22 -7.28 6.06 0.43
N PHE A 23 -7.67 4.79 0.52
CA PHE A 23 -7.02 3.74 -0.24
C PHE A 23 -7.30 3.95 -1.75
N ASN A 24 -6.28 4.37 -2.49
CA ASN A 24 -6.35 4.68 -3.91
C ASN A 24 -5.12 4.09 -4.65
N PRO A 25 -5.20 2.84 -5.14
CA PRO A 25 -4.15 2.22 -5.95
C PRO A 25 -3.78 3.04 -7.19
N ASP A 26 -4.76 3.69 -7.83
CA ASP A 26 -4.59 4.45 -9.08
C ASP A 26 -3.61 5.63 -8.93
N ARG A 27 -3.28 6.04 -7.70
CA ARG A 27 -2.30 7.09 -7.42
C ARG A 27 -0.89 6.73 -7.88
N TRP A 28 -0.58 5.44 -7.93
CA TRP A 28 0.73 4.92 -8.37
C TRP A 28 0.79 4.68 -9.88
N LEU A 29 -0.32 4.84 -10.59
CA LEU A 29 -0.41 4.64 -12.04
C LEU A 29 -0.30 5.95 -12.82
N GLN A 30 -0.05 7.07 -12.14
CA GLN A 30 0.06 8.39 -12.75
C GLN A 30 1.45 8.58 -13.40
N PRO A 31 1.59 9.41 -14.43
CA PRO A 31 2.86 9.60 -15.14
C PRO A 31 3.95 10.31 -14.32
N ASN A 32 3.61 10.97 -13.20
CA ASN A 32 4.56 11.67 -12.35
C ASN A 32 4.45 11.21 -10.90
N THR A 33 5.13 10.11 -10.56
CA THR A 33 5.13 9.50 -9.22
C THR A 33 6.43 9.70 -8.45
N SER A 34 7.42 10.43 -8.99
CA SER A 34 8.75 10.58 -8.37
C SER A 34 8.66 11.07 -6.92
N GLU A 35 7.85 12.11 -6.67
CA GLU A 35 7.68 12.66 -5.32
C GLU A 35 6.98 11.67 -4.37
N LEU A 36 6.02 10.88 -4.87
CA LEU A 36 5.38 9.83 -4.08
C LEU A 36 6.38 8.73 -3.73
N GLU A 37 7.16 8.28 -4.70
CA GLU A 37 8.18 7.26 -4.55
C GLU A 37 9.26 7.73 -3.57
N GLU A 38 9.69 8.99 -3.66
CA GLU A 38 10.65 9.61 -2.74
C GLU A 38 10.12 9.76 -1.32
N ASN A 39 8.81 9.82 -1.09
CA ASN A 39 8.27 9.87 0.28
C ASN A 39 7.76 8.51 0.77
N PHE A 40 7.84 7.48 -0.08
CA PHE A 40 7.45 6.12 0.28
C PHE A 40 8.56 5.37 1.02
N VAL A 41 8.51 5.44 2.35
CA VAL A 41 9.50 4.81 3.26
C VAL A 41 8.95 3.72 4.20
N PRO A 42 8.22 2.70 3.71
CA PRO A 42 7.61 1.66 4.58
C PRO A 42 8.63 0.84 5.37
N SER A 43 9.88 0.79 4.89
CA SER A 43 10.99 0.05 5.50
C SER A 43 12.12 0.97 5.98
N SER A 44 11.78 2.24 6.30
CA SER A 44 12.75 3.31 6.56
C SER A 44 13.68 3.54 5.34
N ARG A 45 14.68 4.42 5.48
CA ARG A 45 15.71 4.70 4.47
C ARG A 45 17.06 4.99 5.10
N GLY A 46 18.11 4.93 4.28
CA GLY A 46 19.50 5.18 4.68
C GLY A 46 20.16 3.97 5.34
N SER A 47 21.21 4.22 6.12
CA SER A 47 22.05 3.16 6.72
C SER A 47 21.33 2.26 7.73
N ARG A 48 20.13 2.65 8.16
CA ARG A 48 19.29 1.92 9.13
C ARG A 48 17.97 1.42 8.50
N SER A 49 17.88 1.38 7.17
CA SER A 49 16.74 0.78 6.48
C SER A 49 16.66 -0.72 6.76
N CYS A 50 15.47 -1.29 6.62
CA CYS A 50 15.30 -2.74 6.72
C CYS A 50 16.17 -3.44 5.67
N HIS A 51 17.01 -4.38 6.11
CA HIS A 51 17.83 -5.17 5.21
C HIS A 51 16.99 -6.16 4.38
N CYS A 52 15.86 -6.61 4.92
CA CYS A 52 14.98 -7.59 4.30
C CYS A 52 13.93 -6.98 3.36
N VAL A 53 14.11 -5.74 2.88
CA VAL A 53 13.12 -5.07 2.03
C VAL A 53 12.81 -5.87 0.76
N ASN A 54 13.81 -6.45 0.11
CA ASN A 54 13.62 -7.24 -1.11
C ASN A 54 12.87 -8.55 -0.83
N LEU A 55 13.16 -9.20 0.29
CA LEU A 55 12.47 -10.41 0.71
C LEU A 55 10.99 -10.10 1.02
N ALA A 56 10.72 -9.02 1.75
CA ALA A 56 9.36 -8.61 2.08
C ALA A 56 8.53 -8.33 0.83
N TRP A 57 9.12 -7.70 -0.20
CA TRP A 57 8.45 -7.51 -1.49
C TRP A 57 8.17 -8.83 -2.20
N ALA A 58 9.16 -9.73 -2.28
CA ALA A 58 8.98 -11.04 -2.90
C ALA A 58 7.86 -11.85 -2.22
N ASP A 59 7.87 -11.91 -0.89
CA ASP A 59 6.85 -12.58 -0.10
C ASP A 59 5.47 -11.94 -0.30
N LEU A 60 5.38 -10.61 -0.31
CA LEU A 60 4.12 -9.90 -0.55
C LEU A 60 3.53 -10.27 -1.91
N TYR A 61 4.34 -10.31 -2.97
CA TYR A 61 3.88 -10.71 -4.30
C TYR A 61 3.41 -12.17 -4.33
N LEU A 62 4.16 -13.09 -3.71
CA LEU A 62 3.80 -14.50 -3.66
C LEU A 62 2.51 -14.73 -2.86
N ILE A 63 2.37 -14.08 -1.71
CA ILE A 63 1.19 -14.20 -0.84
C ILE A 63 -0.03 -13.63 -1.56
N LEU A 64 0.04 -12.39 -2.05
CA LEU A 64 -1.09 -11.77 -2.76
C LEU A 64 -1.51 -12.62 -3.97
N THR A 65 -0.56 -13.11 -4.77
CA THR A 65 -0.84 -13.98 -5.91
C THR A 65 -1.54 -15.27 -5.48
N ASN A 66 -1.07 -15.93 -4.41
CA ASN A 66 -1.70 -17.16 -3.93
C ASN A 66 -3.10 -16.91 -3.39
N VAL A 67 -3.30 -15.82 -2.63
CA VAL A 67 -4.61 -15.44 -2.08
C VAL A 67 -5.60 -15.22 -3.24
N PHE A 68 -5.26 -14.38 -4.21
CA PHE A 68 -6.18 -14.11 -5.33
C PHE A 68 -6.45 -15.30 -6.24
N ARG A 69 -5.50 -16.25 -6.39
CA ARG A 69 -5.68 -17.41 -7.28
C ARG A 69 -6.36 -18.61 -6.63
N LYS A 70 -6.21 -18.78 -5.32
CA LYS A 70 -6.64 -20.00 -4.60
C LYS A 70 -7.79 -19.78 -3.64
N THR A 71 -8.19 -18.53 -3.40
CA THR A 71 -9.29 -18.22 -2.49
C THR A 71 -10.31 -17.34 -3.18
N ASP A 72 -11.59 -17.56 -2.84
CA ASP A 72 -12.66 -16.65 -3.19
C ASP A 72 -12.86 -15.69 -2.02
N LEU A 73 -12.56 -14.42 -2.23
CA LEU A 73 -12.62 -13.41 -1.19
C LEU A 73 -13.98 -12.71 -1.24
N GLY A 74 -14.69 -12.74 -0.12
CA GLY A 74 -15.95 -12.02 0.07
C GLY A 74 -15.88 -11.07 1.27
N LEU A 75 -16.60 -9.96 1.20
CA LEU A 75 -16.81 -9.09 2.35
C LEU A 75 -17.76 -9.76 3.34
N PHE A 76 -17.38 -9.83 4.62
CA PHE A 76 -18.23 -10.36 5.68
C PHE A 76 -18.67 -9.24 6.62
N ASN A 77 -20.00 -9.06 6.74
CA ASN A 77 -20.69 -8.18 7.69
C ASN A 77 -20.02 -6.82 7.95
N THR A 78 -19.67 -6.10 6.88
CA THR A 78 -18.98 -4.81 6.96
C THR A 78 -20.00 -3.68 7.08
N THR A 79 -20.04 -3.00 8.24
CA THR A 79 -20.99 -1.92 8.55
C THR A 79 -20.68 -0.57 7.89
N CYS A 80 -19.47 -0.42 7.35
CA CYS A 80 -19.11 0.71 6.52
C CYS A 80 -19.15 0.27 5.07
N GLU A 81 -20.02 0.87 4.27
CA GLU A 81 -19.87 0.88 2.82
C GLU A 81 -18.49 1.49 2.52
N LEU A 82 -17.50 0.64 2.32
CA LEU A 82 -16.22 1.03 1.74
C LEU A 82 -16.40 0.86 0.23
N PRO A 83 -16.85 1.90 -0.52
CA PRO A 83 -16.94 1.83 -1.99
C PRO A 83 -15.60 1.45 -2.64
N ILE A 84 -14.53 1.59 -1.87
CA ILE A 84 -13.15 1.20 -2.12
C ILE A 84 -13.00 -0.31 -2.37
N ILE A 85 -13.69 -1.18 -1.63
CA ILE A 85 -13.45 -2.64 -1.74
C ILE A 85 -14.25 -3.24 -2.91
N SER A 86 -15.47 -2.77 -3.12
CA SER A 86 -16.35 -3.27 -4.19
C SER A 86 -15.69 -3.14 -5.57
N ARG A 87 -15.14 -1.97 -5.93
CA ARG A 87 -14.61 -1.74 -7.29
C ARG A 87 -13.37 -2.57 -7.63
N TYR A 88 -12.48 -2.83 -6.66
CA TYR A 88 -11.24 -3.57 -6.90
C TYR A 88 -11.40 -5.09 -6.75
N PHE A 89 -12.33 -5.56 -5.92
CA PHE A 89 -12.69 -6.99 -5.89
C PHE A 89 -13.28 -7.45 -7.23
N TYR A 90 -14.22 -6.68 -7.80
CA TYR A 90 -14.82 -7.02 -9.09
C TYR A 90 -13.80 -7.03 -10.24
N PHE A 91 -12.80 -6.13 -10.23
CA PHE A 91 -11.78 -6.07 -11.29
C PHE A 91 -10.78 -7.24 -11.23
N LEU A 92 -10.46 -7.74 -10.02
CA LEU A 92 -9.54 -8.86 -9.83
C LEU A 92 -10.20 -10.23 -9.95
N ALA A 93 -11.51 -10.34 -9.71
CA ALA A 93 -12.26 -11.60 -9.83
C ALA A 93 -12.71 -11.95 -11.28
N GLN A 94 -12.52 -11.06 -12.26
CA GLN A 94 -12.94 -11.26 -13.67
C GLN A 94 -11.81 -11.73 -14.61
N ARG A 95 -10.68 -12.22 -14.09
CA ARG A 95 -9.64 -12.89 -14.89
C ARG A 95 -9.27 -14.26 -14.33
#